data_AF-A0A2Z6Q737-F1
#
_entry.id   AF-A0A2Z6Q737-F1
#
_cell.length_a   1.000
_cell.length_b   1.000
_cell.length_c   1.000
_cell.angle_alpha   90.00
_cell.angle_beta   90.00
_cell.angle_gamma   90.00
#
_symmetry.space_group_name_H-M   'P 1'
#
loop_
_entity.id
_entity.type
_entity.pdbx_description
1 polymer ?
#
loop_
_entity_poly.entity_id
_entity_poly.type
_entity_poly.pdbx_seq_one_letter_code
_entity_poly.pdbx_strand_id
1 'polypeptide(L)'
;MVTVFSKKKKSIKKKEYKHFPDESTTRVALLIQNTNNSTRSRETIPLLNRNFIHQSFFQPLKFFYLLYYFRRSVLPSRLVTRQVMLSQQQKFAIRNSKPVLFQSSLSRSYTNSTFPPPSPQDSTSSSYLNKFAKAIAKRLPTVIIGKLVVASVIGLISVDLLYAGYRNWHNEHFLNKTVEKGTRPKINVPEDELVHRPDIVERLKEILQPHENYPFYHVVCGESGTGKTTLTRIASGEVGGVIYVEFPSDPKDKNIERFGEAFGESLNFKFEEHISFMAQLKKKILGDNHKADIHPKWRRALEAFRKAGAVYKAKHNRLPVIVYDNINGLMNVDPEVLDSLQEDAKMSVDHREYVAVFISSEGSVPGRMMLRSAWSRVKKPVMEIGDLSEKEAKAFLIKKCTIEKRRNNVKKECEEESKVYLIKRCNKEIVKKECIINDEQVNELYKLVGGRILALNEVAENFLNGISLEAIKQQVLTEVEKKFQSAQLLRKQLYHEAGKKAINALLDSKEKELGFTTFMELFNSYEEASKVLKFNIFAYHPEKNTVSFQSQSVESYIQEKADIFK
;
A
#
# COMPACT_ATOMS: atom_id res chain seq x y z
N MET A 1 -60.43 30.27 -11.80
CA MET A 1 -61.72 29.99 -12.48
C MET A 1 -61.51 28.74 -13.31
N VAL A 2 -62.01 27.57 -12.89
CA VAL A 2 -63.42 27.08 -12.91
C VAL A 2 -63.61 26.17 -14.14
N THR A 3 -63.26 24.88 -14.01
CA THR A 3 -64.17 23.70 -13.99
C THR A 3 -64.58 23.26 -15.42
N VAL A 4 -64.69 21.99 -15.82
CA VAL A 4 -65.06 20.77 -15.08
C VAL A 4 -64.31 19.53 -15.59
N PHE A 5 -63.94 18.61 -14.69
CA PHE A 5 -63.87 17.18 -15.01
C PHE A 5 -64.38 16.35 -13.82
N SER A 6 -65.08 15.25 -14.10
CA SER A 6 -65.80 14.46 -13.08
C SER A 6 -65.36 13.00 -13.04
N LYS A 7 -65.59 12.40 -11.87
CA LYS A 7 -65.42 11.00 -11.42
C LYS A 7 -65.87 9.98 -12.50
N LYS A 8 -65.42 8.72 -12.52
CA LYS A 8 -65.52 7.75 -11.39
C LYS A 8 -64.80 6.39 -11.63
N LYS A 9 -64.18 5.86 -10.57
CA LYS A 9 -63.89 4.44 -10.20
C LYS A 9 -63.63 3.33 -11.25
N LYS A 10 -62.41 2.75 -11.15
CA LYS A 10 -62.04 1.30 -11.08
C LYS A 10 -63.01 0.21 -11.59
N SER A 11 -62.46 -0.75 -12.35
CA SER A 11 -62.79 -2.18 -12.28
C SER A 11 -61.56 -3.07 -12.59
N ILE A 12 -61.63 -4.37 -12.31
CA ILE A 12 -60.52 -5.36 -12.30
C ILE A 12 -60.80 -6.48 -13.33
N LYS A 13 -59.77 -7.06 -13.97
CA LYS A 13 -59.77 -8.49 -14.36
C LYS A 13 -58.37 -9.06 -14.66
N LYS A 14 -58.09 -10.26 -14.14
CA LYS A 14 -57.02 -11.18 -14.58
C LYS A 14 -57.34 -11.75 -15.97
N LYS A 15 -56.32 -12.29 -16.66
CA LYS A 15 -56.42 -13.56 -17.40
C LYS A 15 -55.06 -14.28 -17.44
N GLU A 16 -55.09 -15.60 -17.59
CA GLU A 16 -53.92 -16.50 -17.49
C GLU A 16 -53.62 -17.22 -18.83
N TYR A 17 -52.52 -17.98 -18.83
CA TYR A 17 -51.84 -18.64 -19.95
C TYR A 17 -52.66 -19.56 -20.86
N LYS A 18 -52.14 -19.76 -22.09
CA LYS A 18 -52.15 -21.04 -22.83
C LYS A 18 -50.74 -21.31 -23.41
N HIS A 19 -50.52 -22.49 -24.00
CA HIS A 19 -49.24 -23.22 -23.92
C HIS A 19 -48.95 -24.04 -25.19
N PHE A 20 -47.65 -24.17 -25.57
CA PHE A 20 -47.08 -25.07 -26.61
C PHE A 20 -47.50 -24.81 -28.09
N PRO A 21 -46.84 -25.41 -29.12
CA PRO A 21 -45.75 -26.42 -29.10
C PRO A 21 -44.42 -25.95 -29.76
N ASP A 22 -43.66 -26.87 -30.37
CA ASP A 22 -42.19 -26.89 -30.49
C ASP A 22 -41.68 -27.17 -31.94
N GLU A 23 -40.34 -27.08 -32.12
CA GLU A 23 -39.47 -27.72 -33.12
C GLU A 23 -39.40 -27.32 -34.61
N SER A 24 -38.24 -27.68 -35.20
CA SER A 24 -37.89 -27.88 -36.63
C SER A 24 -37.39 -26.71 -37.53
N THR A 25 -36.07 -26.56 -37.56
CA THR A 25 -35.19 -26.66 -38.76
C THR A 25 -35.71 -26.25 -40.15
N THR A 26 -35.06 -25.27 -40.81
CA THR A 26 -34.74 -25.30 -42.27
C THR A 26 -33.59 -24.35 -42.66
N ARG A 27 -32.93 -24.64 -43.79
CA ARG A 27 -31.73 -24.01 -44.36
C ARG A 27 -32.03 -22.68 -45.07
N VAL A 28 -31.03 -21.80 -45.17
CA VAL A 28 -30.84 -20.86 -46.29
C VAL A 28 -29.36 -20.89 -46.71
N ALA A 29 -29.07 -20.82 -48.01
CA ALA A 29 -27.72 -20.75 -48.57
C ALA A 29 -27.74 -20.03 -49.94
N LEU A 30 -26.58 -19.48 -50.34
CA LEU A 30 -26.32 -18.74 -51.60
C LEU A 30 -27.04 -17.36 -51.66
N LEU A 31 -26.52 -16.29 -52.30
CA LEU A 31 -25.26 -16.04 -53.04
C LEU A 31 -24.82 -14.57 -52.77
N ILE A 32 -23.56 -14.17 -52.97
CA ILE A 32 -23.04 -13.53 -54.20
C ILE A 32 -21.48 -13.43 -54.14
N GLN A 33 -20.82 -13.26 -55.30
CA GLN A 33 -19.34 -13.21 -55.48
C GLN A 33 -18.87 -11.85 -56.07
N ASN A 34 -17.58 -11.50 -56.21
CA ASN A 34 -16.33 -12.26 -55.94
C ASN A 34 -15.36 -11.45 -55.03
N THR A 35 -14.13 -10.97 -55.31
CA THR A 35 -13.27 -10.93 -56.52
C THR A 35 -11.78 -10.92 -56.11
N ASN A 36 -11.03 -11.96 -56.51
CA ASN A 36 -9.57 -12.00 -56.75
C ASN A 36 -8.59 -11.81 -55.55
N ASN A 37 -7.67 -12.76 -55.26
CA ASN A 37 -6.49 -13.22 -56.02
C ASN A 37 -5.40 -12.13 -56.12
N SER A 38 -4.09 -12.38 -55.89
CA SER A 38 -3.27 -13.61 -55.86
C SER A 38 -2.05 -13.37 -54.90
N THR A 39 -1.13 -14.28 -54.51
CA THR A 39 -0.66 -15.57 -55.06
C THR A 39 -0.16 -16.53 -53.95
N ARG A 40 -0.09 -17.83 -54.28
CA ARG A 40 0.39 -19.00 -53.52
C ARG A 40 1.92 -19.14 -53.49
N SER A 41 2.51 -19.39 -52.31
CA SER A 41 3.76 -20.16 -52.16
C SER A 41 3.57 -21.28 -51.12
N ARG A 42 4.33 -22.36 -51.22
CA ARG A 42 4.33 -23.49 -50.28
C ARG A 42 5.70 -23.61 -49.63
N GLU A 43 5.78 -23.42 -48.32
CA GLU A 43 6.90 -23.92 -47.54
C GLU A 43 6.37 -24.81 -46.40
N THR A 44 6.99 -25.97 -46.26
CA THR A 44 6.63 -26.99 -45.27
C THR A 44 7.26 -26.66 -43.92
N ILE A 45 6.46 -26.15 -42.99
CA ILE A 45 6.90 -25.94 -41.60
C ILE A 45 7.08 -27.33 -40.93
N PRO A 46 8.29 -27.69 -40.46
CA PRO A 46 8.51 -28.95 -39.76
C PRO A 46 7.92 -28.89 -38.34
N LEU A 47 7.38 -30.03 -37.88
CA LEU A 47 6.80 -30.16 -36.54
C LEU A 47 7.87 -30.00 -35.45
N LEU A 48 7.94 -28.81 -34.86
CA LEU A 48 8.99 -28.44 -33.90
C LEU A 48 8.72 -29.00 -32.49
N ASN A 49 8.97 -30.31 -32.37
CA ASN A 49 9.26 -31.11 -31.17
C ASN A 49 8.78 -30.53 -29.81
N ARG A 50 7.63 -31.03 -29.34
CA ARG A 50 6.90 -30.59 -28.12
C ARG A 50 7.61 -30.89 -26.77
N ASN A 51 8.92 -31.20 -26.78
CA ASN A 51 9.70 -31.58 -25.60
C ASN A 51 10.63 -30.48 -25.06
N PHE A 52 10.85 -29.37 -25.79
CA PHE A 52 11.95 -28.45 -25.48
C PHE A 52 11.70 -27.46 -24.32
N ILE A 53 10.47 -27.38 -23.80
CA ILE A 53 10.10 -26.43 -22.73
C ILE A 53 10.26 -27.05 -21.32
N HIS A 54 10.33 -28.38 -21.20
CA HIS A 54 10.29 -29.05 -19.88
C HIS A 54 11.65 -29.36 -19.25
N GLN A 55 12.78 -29.02 -19.90
CA GLN A 55 14.13 -29.32 -19.40
C GLN A 55 14.87 -28.14 -18.72
N SER A 56 14.44 -26.89 -18.95
CA SER A 56 15.16 -25.69 -18.49
C SER A 56 15.00 -25.39 -16.99
N PHE A 57 13.92 -25.85 -16.34
CA PHE A 57 13.63 -25.53 -14.93
C PHE A 57 14.28 -26.46 -13.88
N PHE A 58 14.97 -27.53 -14.29
CA PHE A 58 15.48 -28.55 -13.35
C PHE A 58 17.02 -28.57 -13.17
N GLN A 59 17.74 -27.56 -13.67
CA GLN A 59 19.21 -27.50 -13.58
C GLN A 59 19.81 -27.13 -12.19
N PRO A 60 19.30 -26.15 -11.41
CA PRO A 60 20.01 -25.72 -10.19
C PRO A 60 20.09 -26.82 -9.13
N LEU A 61 19.00 -27.57 -8.89
CA LEU A 61 19.02 -28.70 -7.95
C LEU A 61 20.03 -29.78 -8.36
N LYS A 62 20.13 -30.10 -9.67
CA LYS A 62 21.10 -31.08 -10.16
C LYS A 62 22.54 -30.62 -9.93
N PHE A 63 22.83 -29.32 -10.05
CA PHE A 63 24.17 -28.78 -9.81
C PHE A 63 24.61 -28.93 -8.34
N PHE A 64 23.72 -28.62 -7.38
CA PHE A 64 23.98 -28.85 -5.95
C PHE A 64 24.10 -30.34 -5.60
N TYR A 65 23.26 -31.20 -6.19
CA TYR A 65 23.31 -32.65 -5.96
C TYR A 65 24.63 -33.27 -6.48
N LEU A 66 25.16 -32.77 -7.60
CA LEU A 66 26.45 -33.18 -8.14
C LEU A 66 27.61 -32.74 -7.23
N LEU A 67 27.57 -31.51 -6.71
CA LEU A 67 28.58 -30.98 -5.79
C LEU A 67 28.68 -31.77 -4.48
N TYR A 68 27.53 -32.24 -3.97
CA TYR A 68 27.46 -33.09 -2.78
C TYR A 68 28.19 -34.43 -2.98
N TYR A 69 28.03 -35.05 -4.15
CA TYR A 69 28.75 -36.29 -4.50
C TYR A 69 30.23 -36.07 -4.76
N PHE A 70 30.62 -34.98 -5.43
CA PHE A 70 32.02 -34.71 -5.77
C PHE A 70 32.93 -34.54 -4.53
N ARG A 71 32.35 -34.16 -3.38
CA ARG A 71 33.06 -34.05 -2.10
C ARG A 71 33.40 -35.41 -1.44
N ARG A 72 32.92 -36.54 -1.98
CA ARG A 72 33.09 -37.88 -1.40
C ARG A 72 34.07 -38.79 -2.16
N SER A 73 34.55 -38.38 -3.33
CA SER A 73 35.33 -39.23 -4.26
C SER A 73 36.82 -38.88 -4.40
N VAL A 74 37.34 -37.87 -3.69
CA VAL A 74 38.73 -37.38 -3.87
C VAL A 74 39.50 -37.30 -2.54
N LEU A 75 39.57 -38.42 -1.80
CA LEU A 75 40.56 -38.66 -0.74
C LEU A 75 40.96 -40.16 -0.73
N PRO A 76 42.22 -40.52 -1.07
CA PRO A 76 42.67 -41.92 -1.02
C PRO A 76 42.75 -42.46 0.42
N SER A 77 42.13 -43.61 0.67
CA SER A 77 42.06 -44.27 1.96
C SER A 77 43.33 -45.07 2.32
N ARG A 78 44.46 -44.39 2.53
CA ARG A 78 45.68 -44.99 3.11
C ARG A 78 46.45 -44.04 4.03
N LEU A 79 46.22 -44.17 5.34
CA LEU A 79 47.22 -44.03 6.42
C LEU A 79 46.55 -44.32 7.78
N VAL A 80 46.40 -45.61 8.12
CA VAL A 80 45.98 -46.07 9.45
C VAL A 80 46.94 -47.15 9.93
N THR A 81 47.96 -46.74 10.70
CA THR A 81 48.63 -47.56 11.73
C THR A 81 49.62 -46.71 12.54
N ARG A 82 49.15 -46.11 13.64
CA ARG A 82 49.74 -46.29 14.98
C ARG A 82 48.83 -45.69 16.04
N GLN A 83 48.68 -46.41 17.14
CA GLN A 83 47.99 -45.93 18.34
C GLN A 83 48.90 -44.96 19.11
N VAL A 84 48.31 -44.11 19.96
CA VAL A 84 48.37 -44.26 21.42
C VAL A 84 47.29 -43.38 22.05
N MET A 85 46.88 -43.72 23.27
CA MET A 85 45.81 -43.04 24.01
C MET A 85 46.16 -41.61 24.41
N LEU A 86 45.16 -40.73 24.52
CA LEU A 86 44.73 -40.12 25.79
C LEU A 86 43.72 -38.98 25.53
N SER A 87 42.44 -39.21 25.85
CA SER A 87 41.43 -38.14 25.97
C SER A 87 40.75 -38.23 27.34
N GLN A 88 41.51 -37.91 28.40
CA GLN A 88 40.99 -37.84 29.76
C GLN A 88 40.33 -36.47 29.97
N GLN A 89 39.03 -36.44 30.24
CA GLN A 89 38.33 -35.19 30.56
C GLN A 89 38.76 -34.70 31.95
N GLN A 90 39.35 -33.51 32.03
CA GLN A 90 39.45 -32.76 33.28
C GLN A 90 38.66 -31.46 33.18
N LYS A 91 37.67 -31.32 34.06
CA LYS A 91 36.99 -30.05 34.35
C LYS A 91 37.95 -29.19 35.16
N PHE A 92 38.14 -27.92 34.80
CA PHE A 92 38.66 -26.93 35.72
C PHE A 92 37.78 -25.68 35.74
N ALA A 93 37.62 -25.12 36.95
CA ALA A 93 36.64 -24.08 37.23
C ALA A 93 37.20 -22.68 36.96
N ILE A 94 36.33 -21.77 36.49
CA ILE A 94 36.65 -20.36 36.32
C ILE A 94 36.63 -19.68 37.70
N ARG A 95 37.75 -19.11 38.14
CA ARG A 95 37.78 -18.11 39.23
C ARG A 95 38.81 -17.00 38.98
N ASN A 96 38.26 -15.80 38.83
CA ASN A 96 38.76 -14.51 39.32
C ASN A 96 40.23 -14.11 39.05
N SER A 97 40.42 -13.26 38.03
CA SER A 97 41.09 -11.97 38.25
C SER A 97 40.49 -10.87 37.35
N LYS A 98 40.46 -9.65 37.88
CA LYS A 98 40.02 -8.38 37.27
C LYS A 98 40.72 -7.25 38.05
N PRO A 99 40.84 -6.03 37.51
CA PRO A 99 40.99 -5.61 36.11
C PRO A 99 42.34 -4.84 35.95
N VAL A 100 42.54 -4.07 34.87
CA VAL A 100 42.96 -2.63 34.92
C VAL A 100 43.19 -2.06 33.51
N LEU A 101 42.61 -0.88 33.30
CA LEU A 101 42.88 0.20 32.32
C LEU A 101 43.36 -0.09 30.88
N PHE A 102 42.50 0.31 29.93
CA PHE A 102 42.93 1.03 28.72
C PHE A 102 43.76 2.29 29.09
N GLN A 103 44.77 2.64 28.29
CA GLN A 103 44.99 4.05 27.95
C GLN A 103 45.67 4.23 26.58
N SER A 104 45.45 5.41 25.98
CA SER A 104 45.85 5.77 24.61
C SER A 104 46.68 7.05 24.56
N SER A 105 47.83 6.99 23.90
CA SER A 105 48.58 8.12 23.31
C SER A 105 49.73 7.51 22.49
N LEU A 106 50.18 7.96 21.31
CA LEU A 106 50.15 9.24 20.58
C LEU A 106 50.96 10.40 21.20
N SER A 107 52.11 10.65 20.54
CA SER A 107 52.84 11.92 20.39
C SER A 107 53.95 12.29 21.38
N ARG A 108 54.95 12.98 20.79
CA ARG A 108 56.12 13.70 21.33
C ARG A 108 57.23 12.84 21.97
N SER A 109 58.47 12.77 21.47
CA SER A 109 59.44 13.77 20.97
C SER A 109 60.31 14.39 22.06
N TYR A 110 61.64 14.27 21.93
CA TYR A 110 62.52 15.40 21.60
C TYR A 110 63.87 14.91 21.01
N THR A 111 64.79 15.84 20.71
CA THR A 111 65.88 15.68 19.72
C THR A 111 67.29 15.73 20.34
N ASN A 112 68.32 15.33 19.57
CA ASN A 112 69.37 16.25 19.07
C ASN A 112 70.42 15.55 18.16
N SER A 113 70.79 16.23 17.05
CA SER A 113 72.11 16.30 16.35
C SER A 113 73.05 15.06 16.25
N THR A 114 73.70 14.71 15.10
CA THR A 114 73.97 15.48 13.86
C THR A 114 74.40 14.59 12.66
N PHE A 115 74.12 15.03 11.42
CA PHE A 115 74.70 14.60 10.11
C PHE A 115 74.51 13.13 9.64
N PRO A 116 74.64 12.82 8.32
CA PRO A 116 74.34 13.58 7.08
C PRO A 116 73.13 12.91 6.32
N PRO A 117 72.74 13.28 5.07
CA PRO A 117 71.45 12.86 4.52
C PRO A 117 71.44 11.44 3.91
N PRO A 118 70.38 10.63 4.13
CA PRO A 118 70.16 9.36 3.43
C PRO A 118 69.43 9.54 2.09
N SER A 119 69.57 8.53 1.22
CA SER A 119 68.98 8.46 -0.13
C SER A 119 67.48 8.09 -0.13
N PRO A 120 66.76 8.26 -1.26
CA PRO A 120 65.37 7.82 -1.38
C PRO A 120 65.24 6.29 -1.23
N GLN A 121 64.23 5.83 -0.48
CA GLN A 121 63.83 4.43 -0.46
C GLN A 121 62.48 4.22 -1.15
N ASP A 122 62.49 3.46 -2.23
CA ASP A 122 61.31 3.09 -3.01
C ASP A 122 60.49 1.95 -2.39
N SER A 123 59.20 1.93 -2.75
CA SER A 123 58.18 0.97 -2.30
C SER A 123 58.58 -0.51 -2.45
N THR A 124 58.91 -1.16 -1.33
CA THR A 124 59.51 -2.50 -1.32
C THR A 124 58.54 -3.63 -1.74
N SER A 125 57.23 -3.41 -1.66
CA SER A 125 56.17 -4.39 -2.00
C SER A 125 56.15 -4.77 -3.49
N SER A 126 56.43 -3.82 -4.38
CA SER A 126 56.46 -4.05 -5.85
C SER A 126 57.52 -5.09 -6.25
N SER A 127 58.67 -5.08 -5.56
CA SER A 127 59.82 -5.90 -5.92
C SER A 127 59.60 -7.41 -5.71
N TYR A 128 58.86 -7.79 -4.67
CA TYR A 128 58.59 -9.19 -4.33
C TYR A 128 57.64 -9.85 -5.33
N LEU A 129 56.53 -9.20 -5.67
CA LEU A 129 55.58 -9.72 -6.67
C LEU A 129 56.24 -9.84 -8.06
N ASN A 130 57.04 -8.84 -8.46
CA ASN A 130 57.79 -8.90 -9.72
C ASN A 130 58.85 -10.00 -9.75
N LYS A 131 59.57 -10.25 -8.64
CA LYS A 131 60.51 -11.37 -8.53
C LYS A 131 59.78 -12.72 -8.59
N PHE A 132 58.66 -12.88 -7.90
CA PHE A 132 57.87 -14.12 -7.90
C PHE A 132 57.30 -14.41 -9.30
N ALA A 133 56.75 -13.41 -9.98
CA ALA A 133 56.26 -13.52 -11.35
C ALA A 133 57.37 -13.93 -12.34
N LYS A 134 58.54 -13.27 -12.29
CA LYS A 134 59.69 -13.62 -13.15
C LYS A 134 60.26 -15.02 -12.86
N ALA A 135 60.21 -15.49 -11.61
CA ALA A 135 60.65 -16.84 -11.25
C ALA A 135 59.69 -17.93 -11.78
N ILE A 136 58.38 -17.72 -11.68
CA ILE A 136 57.35 -18.65 -12.19
C ILE A 136 57.38 -18.67 -13.72
N ALA A 137 57.47 -17.51 -14.38
CA ALA A 137 57.54 -17.40 -15.84
C ALA A 137 58.75 -18.11 -16.47
N LYS A 138 59.84 -18.35 -15.71
CA LYS A 138 61.00 -19.13 -16.15
C LYS A 138 60.90 -20.64 -15.93
N ARG A 139 59.87 -21.15 -15.23
CA ARG A 139 59.68 -22.60 -14.95
C ARG A 139 58.40 -23.20 -15.55
N LEU A 140 57.44 -22.33 -15.87
CA LEU A 140 56.18 -22.49 -16.62
C LEU A 140 56.29 -22.59 -18.17
N PRO A 141 56.03 -23.69 -18.90
CA PRO A 141 55.70 -23.55 -20.33
C PRO A 141 54.54 -22.58 -20.53
N THR A 142 54.61 -21.71 -21.54
CA THR A 142 53.65 -20.61 -21.79
C THR A 142 52.19 -21.10 -21.85
N VAL A 143 51.98 -22.31 -22.35
CA VAL A 143 50.67 -22.99 -22.42
C VAL A 143 50.06 -23.23 -21.03
N ILE A 144 50.86 -23.51 -20.01
CA ILE A 144 50.38 -23.70 -18.62
C ILE A 144 49.99 -22.35 -18.01
N ILE A 145 50.78 -21.30 -18.27
CA ILE A 145 50.49 -19.94 -17.80
C ILE A 145 49.17 -19.45 -18.40
N GLY A 146 48.96 -19.64 -19.71
CA GLY A 146 47.68 -19.32 -20.37
C GLY A 146 46.50 -20.08 -19.77
N LYS A 147 46.64 -21.39 -19.51
CA LYS A 147 45.60 -22.19 -18.85
C LYS A 147 45.27 -21.70 -17.43
N LEU A 148 46.27 -21.28 -16.65
CA LEU A 148 46.08 -20.73 -15.31
C LEU A 148 45.34 -19.38 -15.33
N VAL A 149 45.66 -18.49 -16.28
CA VAL A 149 44.94 -17.22 -16.47
C VAL A 149 43.48 -17.47 -16.84
N VAL A 150 43.21 -18.35 -17.82
CA VAL A 150 41.84 -18.71 -18.20
C VAL A 150 41.07 -19.34 -17.02
N ALA A 151 41.69 -20.24 -16.26
CA ALA A 151 41.08 -20.84 -15.08
C ALA A 151 40.75 -19.80 -13.99
N SER A 152 41.59 -18.79 -13.77
CA SER A 152 41.34 -17.72 -12.79
C SER A 152 40.17 -16.82 -13.19
N VAL A 153 40.04 -16.50 -14.49
CA VAL A 153 38.91 -15.74 -15.04
C VAL A 153 37.61 -16.53 -14.90
N ILE A 154 37.61 -17.82 -15.25
CA ILE A 154 36.44 -18.71 -15.07
C ILE A 154 36.07 -18.84 -13.59
N GLY A 155 37.06 -18.94 -12.68
CA GLY A 155 36.84 -18.97 -11.25
C GLY A 155 36.13 -17.72 -10.72
N LEU A 156 36.59 -16.53 -11.13
CA LEU A 156 35.96 -15.25 -10.76
C LEU A 156 34.52 -15.14 -11.29
N ILE A 157 34.28 -15.52 -12.55
CA ILE A 157 32.92 -15.54 -13.14
C ILE A 157 32.01 -16.52 -12.38
N SER A 158 32.54 -17.66 -11.93
CA SER A 158 31.79 -18.66 -11.16
C SER A 158 31.42 -18.16 -9.76
N VAL A 159 32.32 -17.42 -9.09
CA VAL A 159 32.04 -16.79 -7.79
C VAL A 159 30.97 -15.69 -7.92
N ASP A 160 31.07 -14.84 -8.94
CA ASP A 160 30.05 -13.81 -9.21
C ASP A 160 28.67 -14.43 -9.46
N LEU A 161 28.59 -15.50 -10.27
CA LEU A 161 27.36 -16.26 -10.52
C LEU A 161 26.77 -16.86 -9.23
N LEU A 162 27.60 -17.49 -8.39
CA LEU A 162 27.14 -18.06 -7.12
C LEU A 162 26.63 -16.97 -6.17
N TYR A 163 27.27 -15.80 -6.12
CA TYR A 163 26.83 -14.65 -5.34
C TYR A 163 25.52 -14.04 -5.87
N ALA A 164 25.40 -13.89 -7.20
CA ALA A 164 24.16 -13.45 -7.85
C ALA A 164 22.99 -14.40 -7.59
N GLY A 165 23.21 -15.72 -7.73
CA GLY A 165 22.22 -16.74 -7.43
C GLY A 165 21.80 -16.75 -5.96
N TYR A 166 22.76 -16.63 -5.02
CA TYR A 166 22.47 -16.49 -3.60
C TYR A 166 21.66 -15.24 -3.29
N ARG A 167 22.04 -14.07 -3.82
CA ARG A 167 21.27 -12.83 -3.65
C ARG A 167 19.87 -12.93 -4.22
N ASN A 168 19.69 -13.52 -5.40
CA ASN A 168 18.39 -13.70 -6.01
C ASN A 168 17.48 -14.59 -5.15
N TRP A 169 17.97 -15.76 -4.73
CA TRP A 169 17.24 -16.65 -3.84
C TRP A 169 16.89 -16.00 -2.49
N HIS A 170 17.80 -15.20 -1.94
CA HIS A 170 17.58 -14.51 -0.66
C HIS A 170 16.53 -13.39 -0.78
N ASN A 171 16.57 -12.60 -1.86
CA ASN A 171 15.54 -11.60 -2.19
C ASN A 171 14.16 -12.26 -2.39
N GLU A 172 14.10 -13.35 -3.17
CA GLU A 172 12.88 -14.11 -3.44
C GLU A 172 12.28 -14.73 -2.17
N HIS A 173 13.13 -15.32 -1.30
CA HIS A 173 12.71 -15.82 0.00
C HIS A 173 12.12 -14.71 0.89
N PHE A 174 12.74 -13.52 0.92
CA PHE A 174 12.21 -12.39 1.68
C PHE A 174 10.87 -11.89 1.11
N LEU A 175 10.77 -11.71 -0.21
CA LEU A 175 9.56 -11.28 -0.90
C LEU A 175 8.37 -12.23 -0.62
N ASN A 176 8.57 -13.53 -0.80
CA ASN A 176 7.56 -14.57 -0.52
C ASN A 176 7.11 -14.55 0.95
N LYS A 177 8.06 -14.28 1.87
CA LYS A 177 7.82 -14.18 3.31
C LYS A 177 7.10 -12.89 3.71
N THR A 178 7.29 -11.78 2.97
CA THR A 178 6.51 -10.54 3.13
C THR A 178 5.07 -10.77 2.71
N VAL A 179 4.84 -11.32 1.51
CA VAL A 179 3.48 -11.63 1.01
C VAL A 179 2.75 -12.60 1.94
N GLU A 180 3.42 -13.65 2.42
CA GLU A 180 2.82 -14.58 3.40
C GLU A 180 2.39 -13.90 4.71
N LYS A 181 3.25 -13.05 5.30
CA LYS A 181 2.95 -12.40 6.59
C LYS A 181 1.97 -11.24 6.50
N GLY A 182 1.85 -10.63 5.32
CA GLY A 182 1.30 -9.30 5.12
C GLY A 182 2.23 -8.17 5.61
N THR A 183 1.98 -6.95 5.14
CA THR A 183 2.74 -5.74 5.52
C THR A 183 2.54 -5.32 6.98
N ARG A 184 1.34 -5.56 7.52
CA ARG A 184 0.93 -5.17 8.89
C ARG A 184 1.24 -3.70 9.20
N PRO A 185 0.60 -2.75 8.49
CA PRO A 185 0.90 -1.33 8.60
C PRO A 185 0.67 -0.80 10.01
N LYS A 186 1.51 0.16 10.43
CA LYS A 186 1.43 0.74 11.78
C LYS A 186 0.19 1.63 11.93
N ILE A 187 -0.47 1.48 13.08
CA ILE A 187 -1.51 2.41 13.53
C ILE A 187 -0.80 3.59 14.18
N ASN A 188 -0.97 4.79 13.61
CA ASN A 188 -0.31 6.02 14.09
C ASN A 188 -1.24 6.85 15.01
N VAL A 189 -2.38 6.29 15.40
CA VAL A 189 -3.40 6.92 16.26
C VAL A 189 -3.30 6.29 17.65
N PRO A 190 -3.30 7.08 18.75
CA PRO A 190 -3.36 6.54 20.11
C PRO A 190 -4.64 5.71 20.36
N GLU A 191 -4.55 4.68 21.20
CA GLU A 191 -5.69 3.78 21.50
C GLU A 191 -6.84 4.51 22.20
N ASP A 192 -6.54 5.56 22.98
CA ASP A 192 -7.52 6.44 23.62
C ASP A 192 -8.23 7.39 22.64
N GLU A 193 -7.62 7.71 21.50
CA GLU A 193 -8.23 8.48 20.42
C GLU A 193 -8.95 7.60 19.39
N LEU A 194 -8.65 6.30 19.36
CA LEU A 194 -9.23 5.36 18.42
C LEU A 194 -10.76 5.23 18.60
N VAL A 195 -11.48 5.31 17.47
CA VAL A 195 -12.92 5.06 17.38
C VAL A 195 -13.14 3.65 16.85
N HIS A 196 -13.40 2.70 17.76
CA HIS A 196 -13.66 1.31 17.38
C HIS A 196 -14.98 1.21 16.60
N ARG A 197 -14.92 0.65 15.38
CA ARG A 197 -16.09 0.34 14.54
C ARG A 197 -16.01 -1.14 14.13
N PRO A 198 -16.24 -2.09 15.05
CA PRO A 198 -15.92 -3.52 14.86
C PRO A 198 -16.58 -4.11 13.62
N ASP A 199 -17.87 -3.82 13.39
CA ASP A 199 -18.66 -4.27 12.24
C ASP A 199 -18.12 -3.78 10.87
N ILE A 200 -17.25 -2.77 10.87
CA ILE A 200 -16.54 -2.29 9.67
C ILE A 200 -15.20 -3.03 9.53
N VAL A 201 -14.49 -3.24 10.65
CA VAL A 201 -13.24 -4.01 10.67
C VAL A 201 -13.49 -5.48 10.27
N GLU A 202 -14.61 -6.07 10.69
CA GLU A 202 -14.99 -7.44 10.32
C GLU A 202 -15.28 -7.57 8.81
N ARG A 203 -16.12 -6.68 8.25
CA ARG A 203 -16.36 -6.61 6.80
C ARG A 203 -15.08 -6.35 6.00
N LEU A 204 -14.15 -5.54 6.53
CA LEU A 204 -12.83 -5.37 5.91
C LEU A 204 -11.99 -6.66 5.98
N LYS A 205 -12.04 -7.43 7.07
CA LYS A 205 -11.35 -8.74 7.18
C LYS A 205 -11.89 -9.75 6.17
N GLU A 206 -13.19 -9.79 5.92
CA GLU A 206 -13.80 -10.62 4.88
C GLU A 206 -13.26 -10.26 3.48
N ILE A 207 -13.25 -8.97 3.15
CA ILE A 207 -12.69 -8.42 1.89
C ILE A 207 -11.21 -8.76 1.73
N LEU A 208 -10.44 -8.71 2.83
CA LEU A 208 -9.01 -9.00 2.85
C LEU A 208 -8.67 -10.50 2.92
N GLN A 209 -9.66 -11.41 2.96
CA GLN A 209 -9.46 -12.87 2.97
C GLN A 209 -10.21 -13.62 1.85
N PRO A 210 -10.04 -13.25 0.57
CA PRO A 210 -10.76 -13.87 -0.54
C PRO A 210 -10.42 -15.36 -0.71
N HIS A 211 -11.44 -16.15 -1.05
CA HIS A 211 -11.28 -17.53 -1.51
C HIS A 211 -10.60 -17.58 -2.90
N GLU A 212 -10.06 -18.73 -3.27
CA GLU A 212 -9.27 -18.90 -4.50
C GLU A 212 -9.98 -18.50 -5.80
N ASN A 213 -11.31 -18.62 -5.84
CA ASN A 213 -12.14 -18.39 -7.03
C ASN A 213 -12.91 -17.06 -6.98
N TYR A 214 -12.38 -16.06 -6.27
CA TYR A 214 -13.05 -14.78 -6.08
C TYR A 214 -13.00 -13.90 -7.35
N PRO A 215 -14.13 -13.56 -8.00
CA PRO A 215 -14.15 -13.01 -9.37
C PRO A 215 -14.25 -11.48 -9.45
N PHE A 216 -14.05 -10.78 -8.33
CA PHE A 216 -14.22 -9.33 -8.17
C PHE A 216 -13.01 -8.70 -7.46
N TYR A 217 -12.74 -7.43 -7.75
CA TYR A 217 -11.92 -6.58 -6.89
C TYR A 217 -12.80 -5.59 -6.12
N HIS A 218 -12.24 -4.91 -5.12
CA HIS A 218 -12.99 -4.05 -4.21
C HIS A 218 -12.63 -2.58 -4.38
N VAL A 219 -13.62 -1.73 -4.12
CA VAL A 219 -13.44 -0.30 -3.88
C VAL A 219 -14.06 0.03 -2.53
N VAL A 220 -13.33 0.80 -1.72
CA VAL A 220 -13.73 1.28 -0.40
C VAL A 220 -13.78 2.80 -0.45
N CYS A 221 -14.99 3.36 -0.36
CA CYS A 221 -15.28 4.78 -0.46
C CYS A 221 -15.75 5.35 0.88
N GLY A 222 -16.09 6.65 0.87
CA GLY A 222 -16.50 7.42 2.04
C GLY A 222 -15.57 8.62 2.23
N GLU A 223 -16.02 9.60 2.98
CA GLU A 223 -15.37 10.92 2.99
C GLU A 223 -14.02 10.98 3.71
N SER A 224 -13.24 12.02 3.43
CA SER A 224 -12.00 12.28 4.15
C SER A 224 -12.30 12.49 5.64
N GLY A 225 -11.61 11.76 6.52
CA GLY A 225 -11.80 11.83 7.98
C GLY A 225 -12.84 10.89 8.59
N THR A 226 -13.41 9.92 7.84
CA THR A 226 -14.31 8.88 8.41
C THR A 226 -13.58 7.67 9.04
N GLY A 227 -12.24 7.69 9.07
CA GLY A 227 -11.40 6.67 9.71
C GLY A 227 -10.93 5.51 8.81
N LYS A 228 -11.24 5.54 7.49
CA LYS A 228 -10.98 4.45 6.52
C LYS A 228 -9.58 3.84 6.61
N THR A 229 -8.54 4.66 6.44
CA THR A 229 -7.14 4.23 6.54
C THR A 229 -6.86 3.52 7.86
N THR A 230 -7.29 4.08 8.99
CA THR A 230 -7.10 3.47 10.32
C THR A 230 -7.79 2.10 10.43
N LEU A 231 -9.06 2.01 10.00
CA LEU A 231 -9.83 0.76 10.04
C LEU A 231 -9.25 -0.32 9.12
N THR A 232 -8.81 0.05 7.90
CA THR A 232 -8.20 -0.91 6.97
C THR A 232 -6.78 -1.28 7.38
N ARG A 233 -6.01 -0.39 8.02
CA ARG A 233 -4.72 -0.73 8.63
C ARG A 233 -4.89 -1.74 9.79
N ILE A 234 -5.90 -1.56 10.65
CA ILE A 234 -6.27 -2.53 11.70
C ILE A 234 -6.59 -3.89 11.06
N ALA A 235 -7.54 -3.94 10.13
CA ALA A 235 -7.92 -5.18 9.44
C ALA A 235 -6.72 -5.86 8.73
N SER A 236 -5.85 -5.09 8.08
CA SER A 236 -4.63 -5.57 7.40
C SER A 236 -3.52 -6.01 8.36
N GLY A 237 -3.53 -5.55 9.61
CA GLY A 237 -2.60 -5.98 10.66
C GLY A 237 -2.95 -7.34 11.27
N GLU A 238 -4.24 -7.66 11.30
CA GLU A 238 -4.79 -8.89 11.90
C GLU A 238 -4.78 -10.10 10.95
N VAL A 239 -4.62 -9.91 9.64
CA VAL A 239 -4.68 -10.97 8.63
C VAL A 239 -3.33 -11.21 7.92
N GLY A 240 -3.14 -12.40 7.34
CA GLY A 240 -2.02 -12.71 6.44
C GLY A 240 -2.36 -12.44 4.97
N GLY A 241 -1.36 -12.47 4.09
CA GLY A 241 -1.58 -12.34 2.63
C GLY A 241 -1.81 -10.93 2.08
N VAL A 242 -1.85 -9.89 2.94
CA VAL A 242 -2.19 -8.50 2.55
C VAL A 242 -0.96 -7.62 2.39
N ILE A 243 -0.73 -7.10 1.19
CA ILE A 243 0.23 -6.04 0.91
C ILE A 243 -0.49 -4.69 0.90
N TYR A 244 -0.16 -3.83 1.87
CA TYR A 244 -0.68 -2.47 1.99
C TYR A 244 0.27 -1.47 1.34
N VAL A 245 -0.19 -0.77 0.29
CA VAL A 245 0.55 0.26 -0.44
C VAL A 245 -0.17 1.59 -0.24
N GLU A 246 0.49 2.55 0.40
CA GLU A 246 -0.06 3.88 0.66
C GLU A 246 0.55 4.88 -0.31
N PHE A 247 -0.29 5.65 -1.01
CA PHE A 247 0.22 6.69 -1.91
C PHE A 247 0.73 7.91 -1.12
N PRO A 248 1.94 8.44 -1.40
CA PRO A 248 2.52 9.59 -0.69
C PRO A 248 1.59 10.80 -0.59
N SER A 249 1.34 11.27 0.63
CA SER A 249 0.45 12.41 0.88
C SER A 249 1.13 13.79 0.72
N ASP A 250 2.44 13.90 1.01
CA ASP A 250 3.18 15.17 0.91
C ASP A 250 3.17 15.67 -0.55
N PRO A 251 2.68 16.90 -0.84
CA PRO A 251 2.67 17.48 -2.19
C PRO A 251 4.01 17.46 -2.93
N LYS A 252 5.15 17.43 -2.24
CA LYS A 252 6.50 17.41 -2.81
C LYS A 252 6.94 16.01 -3.29
N ASP A 253 6.39 14.95 -2.70
CA ASP A 253 6.71 13.56 -3.04
C ASP A 253 5.65 12.90 -3.96
N LYS A 254 4.72 13.70 -4.52
CA LYS A 254 3.69 13.26 -5.47
C LYS A 254 4.26 12.97 -6.86
N ASN A 255 4.95 11.83 -6.99
CA ASN A 255 5.53 11.31 -8.23
C ASN A 255 5.23 9.81 -8.38
N ILE A 256 4.94 9.35 -9.61
CA ILE A 256 4.75 7.95 -9.97
C ILE A 256 5.95 7.07 -9.54
N GLU A 257 7.17 7.61 -9.56
CA GLU A 257 8.35 6.91 -9.05
C GLU A 257 8.28 6.65 -7.54
N ARG A 258 7.77 7.60 -6.75
CA ARG A 258 7.64 7.47 -5.29
C ARG A 258 6.56 6.46 -4.89
N PHE A 259 5.47 6.40 -5.65
CA PHE A 259 4.49 5.31 -5.54
C PHE A 259 5.14 3.94 -5.83
N GLY A 260 5.99 3.87 -6.86
CA GLY A 260 6.79 2.68 -7.13
C GLY A 260 7.75 2.32 -5.99
N GLU A 261 8.42 3.31 -5.38
CA GLU A 261 9.27 3.11 -4.20
C GLU A 261 8.49 2.56 -3.00
N ALA A 262 7.38 3.20 -2.63
CA ALA A 262 6.50 2.76 -1.54
C ALA A 262 5.95 1.34 -1.76
N PHE A 263 5.60 0.98 -3.00
CA PHE A 263 5.18 -0.37 -3.36
C PHE A 263 6.37 -1.36 -3.22
N GLY A 264 7.57 -1.00 -3.69
CA GLY A 264 8.78 -1.80 -3.46
C GLY A 264 9.07 -2.03 -1.98
N GLU A 265 9.01 -0.98 -1.16
CA GLU A 265 9.24 -1.05 0.29
C GLU A 265 8.19 -1.92 1.00
N SER A 266 6.91 -1.82 0.63
CA SER A 266 5.83 -2.66 1.17
C SER A 266 6.05 -4.16 0.91
N LEU A 267 6.77 -4.51 -0.17
CA LEU A 267 7.13 -5.88 -0.51
C LEU A 267 8.48 -6.33 0.10
N ASN A 268 9.26 -5.42 0.70
CA ASN A 268 10.70 -5.57 0.92
C ASN A 268 11.47 -5.93 -0.38
N PHE A 269 10.99 -5.41 -1.51
CA PHE A 269 11.54 -5.61 -2.84
C PHE A 269 12.58 -4.54 -3.17
N LYS A 270 13.73 -4.96 -3.67
CA LYS A 270 14.78 -4.06 -4.17
C LYS A 270 14.67 -3.95 -5.68
N PHE A 271 14.68 -2.73 -6.20
CA PHE A 271 14.74 -2.43 -7.63
C PHE A 271 16.10 -2.75 -8.29
N GLU A 272 17.01 -3.38 -7.55
CA GLU A 272 17.98 -4.30 -8.10
C GLU A 272 17.24 -5.51 -8.69
N GLU A 273 16.80 -5.39 -9.96
CA GLU A 273 16.27 -6.50 -10.76
C GLU A 273 17.13 -7.76 -10.62
N HIS A 274 16.51 -8.92 -10.87
CA HIS A 274 17.19 -10.23 -10.97
C HIS A 274 18.60 -10.05 -11.50
N ILE A 275 19.62 -10.30 -10.66
CA ILE A 275 21.03 -10.06 -10.99
C ILE A 275 21.40 -11.04 -12.09
N SER A 276 21.08 -10.64 -13.31
CA SER A 276 21.04 -11.52 -14.46
C SER A 276 22.47 -11.93 -14.74
N PHE A 277 22.72 -13.24 -14.68
CA PHE A 277 24.05 -13.78 -14.94
C PHE A 277 24.58 -13.26 -16.27
N MET A 278 23.73 -13.18 -17.29
CA MET A 278 24.06 -12.60 -18.59
C MET A 278 24.26 -11.08 -18.54
N ALA A 279 23.53 -10.33 -17.70
CA ALA A 279 23.75 -8.89 -17.53
C ALA A 279 25.07 -8.59 -16.81
N GLN A 280 25.42 -9.31 -15.73
CA GLN A 280 26.71 -9.17 -15.05
C GLN A 280 27.87 -9.61 -15.98
N LEU A 281 27.73 -10.76 -16.64
CA LEU A 281 28.72 -11.27 -17.60
C LEU A 281 28.93 -10.27 -18.75
N LYS A 282 27.84 -9.69 -19.29
CA LYS A 282 27.89 -8.65 -20.32
C LYS A 282 28.53 -7.35 -19.80
N LYS A 283 28.16 -6.85 -18.62
CA LYS A 283 28.76 -5.67 -17.98
C LYS A 283 30.28 -5.84 -17.81
N LYS A 284 30.72 -7.06 -17.45
CA LYS A 284 32.13 -7.40 -17.19
C LYS A 284 32.97 -7.71 -18.44
N ILE A 285 32.35 -8.08 -19.57
CA ILE A 285 33.05 -8.46 -20.82
C ILE A 285 32.89 -7.42 -21.95
N LEU A 286 31.73 -6.76 -22.05
CA LEU A 286 31.33 -5.87 -23.16
C LEU A 286 31.17 -4.39 -22.75
N GLY A 287 31.49 -4.06 -21.51
CA GLY A 287 31.34 -2.71 -20.97
C GLY A 287 29.90 -2.35 -20.61
N ASP A 288 29.77 -1.20 -19.95
CA ASP A 288 28.58 -0.83 -19.19
C ASP A 288 27.51 -0.12 -20.03
N ASN A 289 26.84 -0.89 -20.90
CA ASN A 289 25.69 -0.41 -21.67
C ASN A 289 24.45 -0.25 -20.77
N HIS A 290 24.48 0.76 -19.89
CA HIS A 290 23.40 1.14 -18.98
C HIS A 290 22.19 1.73 -19.73
N LYS A 291 21.47 0.88 -20.46
CA LYS A 291 20.02 1.09 -20.63
C LYS A 291 19.39 0.78 -19.27
N ALA A 292 18.93 1.81 -18.57
CA ALA A 292 18.05 1.61 -17.43
C ALA A 292 16.80 0.86 -17.88
N ASP A 293 16.24 -0.03 -17.04
CA ASP A 293 15.01 -0.72 -17.40
C ASP A 293 13.88 0.31 -17.56
N ILE A 294 13.19 0.21 -18.69
CA ILE A 294 12.22 1.18 -19.19
C ILE A 294 10.89 1.07 -18.40
N HIS A 295 10.71 -0.04 -17.67
CA HIS A 295 9.50 -0.30 -16.89
C HIS A 295 9.45 0.52 -15.58
N PRO A 296 8.38 1.33 -15.36
CA PRO A 296 8.17 2.08 -14.13
C PRO A 296 8.28 1.19 -12.87
N LYS A 297 8.87 1.75 -11.80
CA LYS A 297 9.11 1.05 -10.51
C LYS A 297 7.86 0.29 -10.03
N TRP A 298 6.66 0.90 -10.11
CA TRP A 298 5.41 0.25 -9.69
C TRP A 298 5.03 -1.00 -10.53
N ARG A 299 5.34 -1.04 -11.84
CA ARG A 299 5.08 -2.23 -12.67
C ARG A 299 6.03 -3.38 -12.28
N ARG A 300 7.30 -3.07 -12.01
CA ARG A 300 8.30 -4.05 -11.52
C ARG A 300 7.93 -4.59 -10.13
N ALA A 301 7.43 -3.74 -9.23
CA ALA A 301 6.89 -4.16 -7.93
C ALA A 301 5.64 -5.05 -8.08
N LEU A 302 4.73 -4.71 -9.00
CA LEU A 302 3.52 -5.51 -9.28
C LEU A 302 3.84 -6.89 -9.86
N GLU A 303 4.82 -7.00 -10.75
CA GLU A 303 5.29 -8.29 -11.27
C GLU A 303 5.96 -9.15 -10.18
N ALA A 304 6.73 -8.53 -9.29
CA ALA A 304 7.29 -9.20 -8.12
C ALA A 304 6.18 -9.72 -7.17
N PHE A 305 5.15 -8.90 -6.91
CA PHE A 305 3.97 -9.30 -6.14
C PHE A 305 3.23 -10.47 -6.79
N ARG A 306 2.99 -10.45 -8.12
CA ARG A 306 2.40 -11.59 -8.86
C ARG A 306 3.17 -12.90 -8.65
N LYS A 307 4.50 -12.87 -8.83
CA LYS A 307 5.38 -14.05 -8.69
C LYS A 307 5.29 -14.64 -7.28
N ALA A 308 5.38 -13.80 -6.25
CA ALA A 308 5.24 -14.23 -4.85
C ALA A 308 3.81 -14.64 -4.49
N GLY A 309 2.82 -14.02 -5.14
CA GLY A 309 1.40 -14.33 -5.00
C GLY A 309 1.04 -15.74 -5.48
N ALA A 310 1.67 -16.21 -6.57
CA ALA A 310 1.54 -17.60 -7.00
C ALA A 310 2.07 -18.60 -5.96
N VAL A 311 3.17 -18.27 -5.28
CA VAL A 311 3.74 -19.09 -4.18
C VAL A 311 2.81 -19.06 -2.95
N TYR A 312 2.25 -17.89 -2.61
CA TYR A 312 1.25 -17.77 -1.54
C TYR A 312 0.00 -18.62 -1.83
N LYS A 313 -0.55 -18.50 -3.04
CA LYS A 313 -1.74 -19.24 -3.49
C LYS A 313 -1.54 -20.75 -3.41
N ALA A 314 -0.40 -21.25 -3.90
CA ALA A 314 -0.05 -22.67 -3.85
C ALA A 314 0.14 -23.21 -2.42
N LYS A 315 0.42 -22.33 -1.43
CA LYS A 315 0.62 -22.71 -0.02
C LYS A 315 -0.65 -22.59 0.84
N HIS A 316 -1.49 -21.60 0.57
CA HIS A 316 -2.64 -21.24 1.42
C HIS A 316 -4.02 -21.48 0.79
N ASN A 317 -4.08 -21.89 -0.48
CA ASN A 317 -5.31 -22.09 -1.27
C ASN A 317 -6.26 -20.86 -1.25
N ARG A 318 -5.69 -19.66 -1.21
CA ARG A 318 -6.36 -18.35 -1.21
C ARG A 318 -5.57 -17.38 -2.06
N LEU A 319 -6.23 -16.35 -2.58
CA LEU A 319 -5.53 -15.29 -3.31
C LEU A 319 -4.84 -14.33 -2.30
N PRO A 320 -3.65 -13.81 -2.60
CA PRO A 320 -3.09 -12.68 -1.87
C PRO A 320 -3.90 -11.42 -2.21
N VAL A 321 -3.81 -10.40 -1.35
CA VAL A 321 -4.53 -9.14 -1.52
C VAL A 321 -3.56 -7.98 -1.57
N ILE A 322 -3.82 -7.02 -2.45
CA ILE A 322 -3.14 -5.73 -2.45
C ILE A 322 -4.13 -4.62 -2.16
N VAL A 323 -3.81 -3.78 -1.18
CA VAL A 323 -4.56 -2.59 -0.79
C VAL A 323 -3.82 -1.38 -1.31
N TYR A 324 -4.47 -0.60 -2.17
CA TYR A 324 -3.99 0.71 -2.60
C TYR A 324 -4.75 1.78 -1.80
N ASP A 325 -4.10 2.40 -0.83
CA ASP A 325 -4.65 3.51 -0.03
C ASP A 325 -4.26 4.88 -0.60
N ASN A 326 -5.10 5.88 -0.34
CA ASN A 326 -4.90 7.27 -0.76
C ASN A 326 -4.76 7.45 -2.30
N ILE A 327 -5.46 6.65 -3.11
CA ILE A 327 -5.35 6.70 -4.59
C ILE A 327 -5.83 8.03 -5.20
N ASN A 328 -6.48 8.88 -4.41
CA ASN A 328 -6.63 10.32 -4.65
C ASN A 328 -5.32 10.95 -5.16
N GLY A 329 -4.17 10.55 -4.61
CA GLY A 329 -2.86 11.02 -5.03
C GLY A 329 -2.50 10.67 -6.48
N LEU A 330 -2.88 9.48 -6.97
CA LEU A 330 -2.69 9.11 -8.39
C LEU A 330 -3.48 10.04 -9.32
N MET A 331 -4.73 10.34 -8.99
CA MET A 331 -5.59 11.29 -9.74
C MET A 331 -5.03 12.72 -9.82
N ASN A 332 -4.05 13.07 -8.97
CA ASN A 332 -3.38 14.36 -8.98
C ASN A 332 -2.05 14.37 -9.77
N VAL A 333 -1.50 13.20 -10.10
CA VAL A 333 -0.15 13.05 -10.69
C VAL A 333 -0.23 12.44 -12.08
N ASP A 334 -0.86 11.28 -12.18
CA ASP A 334 -1.06 10.53 -13.42
C ASP A 334 -2.29 9.63 -13.26
N PRO A 335 -3.46 10.03 -13.81
CA PRO A 335 -4.67 9.24 -13.70
C PRO A 335 -4.69 8.03 -14.65
N GLU A 336 -3.76 7.92 -15.61
CA GLU A 336 -3.61 6.72 -16.45
C GLU A 336 -2.97 5.56 -15.69
N VAL A 337 -2.19 5.85 -14.63
CA VAL A 337 -1.74 4.82 -13.68
C VAL A 337 -2.92 4.26 -12.89
N LEU A 338 -3.90 5.08 -12.47
CA LEU A 338 -5.11 4.57 -11.83
C LEU A 338 -5.91 3.68 -12.79
N ASP A 339 -6.11 4.13 -14.04
CA ASP A 339 -6.80 3.32 -15.07
C ASP A 339 -6.05 2.00 -15.33
N SER A 340 -4.72 2.04 -15.40
CA SER A 340 -3.86 0.86 -15.58
C SER A 340 -3.99 -0.12 -14.42
N LEU A 341 -3.98 0.36 -13.17
CA LEU A 341 -4.13 -0.47 -11.98
C LEU A 341 -5.54 -1.09 -11.90
N GLN A 342 -6.57 -0.36 -12.32
CA GLN A 342 -7.95 -0.84 -12.33
C GLN A 342 -8.17 -1.95 -13.38
N GLU A 343 -7.63 -1.78 -14.60
CA GLU A 343 -7.69 -2.80 -15.64
C GLU A 343 -6.84 -4.03 -15.28
N ASP A 344 -5.66 -3.83 -14.68
CA ASP A 344 -4.83 -4.93 -14.15
C ASP A 344 -5.54 -5.70 -13.02
N ALA A 345 -6.25 -5.00 -12.13
CA ALA A 345 -7.08 -5.64 -11.09
C ALA A 345 -8.23 -6.48 -11.67
N LYS A 346 -8.87 -6.04 -12.76
CA LYS A 346 -9.85 -6.85 -13.53
C LYS A 346 -9.20 -8.11 -14.09
N MET A 347 -8.06 -7.98 -14.79
CA MET A 347 -7.36 -9.12 -15.39
C MET A 347 -6.86 -10.11 -14.33
N SER A 348 -6.39 -9.59 -13.19
CA SER A 348 -5.89 -10.40 -12.07
C SER A 348 -6.97 -11.30 -11.45
N VAL A 349 -8.19 -10.81 -11.26
CA VAL A 349 -9.29 -11.63 -10.71
C VAL A 349 -9.84 -12.63 -11.73
N ASP A 350 -9.79 -12.32 -13.03
CA ASP A 350 -10.11 -13.27 -14.10
C ASP A 350 -9.07 -14.40 -14.21
N HIS A 351 -7.79 -14.08 -14.10
CA HIS A 351 -6.70 -15.07 -14.06
C HIS A 351 -6.51 -15.74 -12.69
N ARG A 352 -7.21 -15.26 -11.65
CA ARG A 352 -7.10 -15.69 -10.24
C ARG A 352 -5.65 -15.58 -9.72
N GLU A 353 -5.01 -14.45 -9.96
CA GLU A 353 -3.65 -14.13 -9.50
C GLU A 353 -3.65 -13.51 -8.09
N TYR A 354 -4.40 -12.42 -7.91
CA TYR A 354 -4.55 -11.69 -6.64
C TYR A 354 -5.90 -10.94 -6.60
N VAL A 355 -6.26 -10.31 -5.47
CA VAL A 355 -7.40 -9.37 -5.38
C VAL A 355 -6.91 -7.97 -5.03
N ALA A 356 -7.45 -6.94 -5.69
CA ALA A 356 -7.16 -5.54 -5.36
C ALA A 356 -8.25 -4.93 -4.46
N VAL A 357 -7.85 -4.02 -3.58
CA VAL A 357 -8.73 -3.16 -2.78
C VAL A 357 -8.28 -1.71 -2.96
N PHE A 358 -9.13 -0.89 -3.57
CA PHE A 358 -8.88 0.52 -3.83
C PHE A 358 -9.56 1.38 -2.75
N ILE A 359 -8.80 2.15 -1.96
CA ILE A 359 -9.37 3.07 -0.95
C ILE A 359 -9.29 4.52 -1.46
N SER A 360 -10.43 5.21 -1.51
CA SER A 360 -10.53 6.60 -1.94
C SER A 360 -11.28 7.49 -0.94
N SER A 361 -10.84 8.74 -0.81
CA SER A 361 -11.47 9.78 0.03
C SER A 361 -12.06 10.96 -0.77
N GLU A 362 -12.11 10.87 -2.10
CA GLU A 362 -12.70 11.88 -3.00
C GLU A 362 -13.68 11.21 -3.98
N GLY A 363 -14.86 11.81 -4.20
CA GLY A 363 -15.88 11.30 -5.13
C GLY A 363 -15.45 11.26 -6.60
N SER A 364 -14.46 12.08 -6.98
CA SER A 364 -13.89 12.15 -8.34
C SER A 364 -13.25 10.83 -8.80
N VAL A 365 -12.70 10.05 -7.87
CA VAL A 365 -11.98 8.79 -8.12
C VAL A 365 -12.93 7.65 -8.52
N PRO A 366 -13.92 7.23 -7.69
CA PRO A 366 -14.88 6.20 -8.10
C PRO A 366 -15.74 6.66 -9.29
N GLY A 367 -15.98 7.96 -9.45
CA GLY A 367 -16.58 8.54 -10.66
C GLY A 367 -15.79 8.18 -11.93
N ARG A 368 -14.46 8.38 -11.94
CA ARG A 368 -13.60 8.00 -13.08
C ARG A 368 -13.57 6.50 -13.27
N MET A 369 -13.37 5.76 -12.18
CA MET A 369 -13.29 4.29 -12.22
C MET A 369 -14.57 3.66 -12.78
N MET A 370 -15.74 4.26 -12.53
CA MET A 370 -17.02 3.79 -13.07
C MET A 370 -17.12 3.89 -14.61
N LEU A 371 -16.44 4.86 -15.23
CA LEU A 371 -16.42 5.00 -16.69
C LEU A 371 -15.51 3.97 -17.39
N ARG A 372 -14.74 3.17 -16.66
CA ARG A 372 -13.85 2.15 -17.23
C ARG A 372 -14.54 0.79 -17.29
N SER A 373 -14.26 0.01 -18.34
CA SER A 373 -14.82 -1.35 -18.51
C SER A 373 -14.53 -2.25 -17.29
N ALA A 374 -13.40 -1.99 -16.60
CA ALA A 374 -13.00 -2.65 -15.38
C ALA A 374 -14.01 -2.49 -14.21
N TRP A 375 -14.89 -1.47 -14.20
CA TRP A 375 -15.92 -1.33 -13.16
C TRP A 375 -16.89 -2.52 -13.11
N SER A 376 -17.04 -3.25 -14.23
CA SER A 376 -17.80 -4.50 -14.29
C SER A 376 -17.34 -5.57 -13.30
N ARG A 377 -16.08 -5.51 -12.82
CA ARG A 377 -15.51 -6.44 -11.83
C ARG A 377 -15.33 -5.83 -10.43
N VAL A 378 -15.93 -4.66 -10.16
CA VAL A 378 -16.09 -4.20 -8.77
C VAL A 378 -17.13 -5.04 -8.07
N LYS A 379 -16.81 -5.54 -6.87
CA LYS A 379 -17.79 -6.16 -5.97
C LYS A 379 -18.88 -5.14 -5.62
N LYS A 380 -20.13 -5.49 -5.90
CA LYS A 380 -21.32 -4.69 -5.53
C LYS A 380 -22.03 -5.29 -4.30
N PRO A 381 -22.64 -4.45 -3.43
CA PRO A 381 -22.50 -2.99 -3.39
C PRO A 381 -21.05 -2.56 -3.10
N VAL A 382 -20.70 -1.32 -3.47
CA VAL A 382 -19.40 -0.72 -3.14
C VAL A 382 -19.36 -0.47 -1.64
N MET A 383 -18.25 -0.78 -0.97
CA MET A 383 -18.17 -0.58 0.48
C MET A 383 -17.98 0.91 0.80
N GLU A 384 -18.98 1.54 1.40
CA GLU A 384 -18.87 2.91 1.88
C GLU A 384 -18.66 2.96 3.41
N ILE A 385 -17.67 3.75 3.84
CA ILE A 385 -17.38 4.04 5.24
C ILE A 385 -17.72 5.51 5.49
N GLY A 386 -19.00 5.75 5.76
CA GLY A 386 -19.53 7.06 6.11
C GLY A 386 -19.16 7.52 7.53
N ASP A 387 -19.74 8.65 7.92
CA ASP A 387 -19.60 9.27 9.25
C ASP A 387 -20.10 8.38 10.40
N LEU A 388 -19.87 8.82 11.63
CA LEU A 388 -20.50 8.28 12.83
C LEU A 388 -21.99 8.61 12.87
N SER A 389 -22.81 7.72 13.43
CA SER A 389 -24.20 8.06 13.78
C SER A 389 -24.26 9.15 14.84
N GLU A 390 -25.39 9.85 14.97
CA GLU A 390 -25.61 10.89 15.98
C GLU A 390 -25.24 10.45 17.40
N LYS A 391 -25.57 9.19 17.75
CA LYS A 391 -25.26 8.61 19.06
C LYS A 391 -23.76 8.41 19.26
N GLU A 392 -23.06 7.88 18.25
CA GLU A 392 -21.60 7.67 18.28
C GLU A 392 -20.85 9.01 18.30
N ALA A 393 -21.30 9.99 17.49
CA ALA A 393 -20.70 11.32 17.39
C ALA A 393 -20.78 12.10 18.71
N LYS A 394 -21.95 12.10 19.37
CA LYS A 394 -22.12 12.74 20.69
C LYS A 394 -21.34 12.01 21.77
N ALA A 395 -21.32 10.67 21.76
CA ALA A 395 -20.50 9.88 22.68
C ALA A 395 -18.99 10.16 22.48
N PHE A 396 -18.53 10.38 21.25
CA PHE A 396 -17.15 10.78 20.94
C PHE A 396 -16.82 12.17 21.50
N LEU A 397 -17.68 13.17 21.29
CA LEU A 397 -17.49 14.52 21.87
C LEU A 397 -17.41 14.46 23.40
N ILE A 398 -18.32 13.73 24.05
CA ILE A 398 -18.32 13.54 25.52
C ILE A 398 -17.05 12.81 25.97
N LYS A 399 -16.58 11.79 25.25
CA LYS A 399 -15.32 11.08 25.54
C LYS A 399 -14.11 12.02 25.48
N LYS A 400 -13.93 12.76 24.37
CA LYS A 400 -12.79 13.68 24.16
C LYS A 400 -12.84 14.86 25.16
N CYS A 401 -14.03 15.38 25.48
CA CYS A 401 -14.22 16.49 26.43
C CYS A 401 -14.28 16.08 27.92
N THR A 402 -13.95 14.83 28.26
CA THR A 402 -13.85 14.34 29.64
C THR A 402 -12.39 14.28 30.10
N ILE A 403 -11.97 15.26 30.89
CA ILE A 403 -10.58 15.34 31.38
C ILE A 403 -10.38 14.47 32.64
N GLU A 404 -9.27 13.74 32.69
CA GLU A 404 -8.78 13.03 33.87
C GLU A 404 -8.04 13.96 34.85
N LYS A 405 -8.76 14.56 35.81
CA LYS A 405 -8.13 15.38 36.86
C LYS A 405 -7.53 14.49 37.94
N ARG A 406 -6.20 14.34 37.94
CA ARG A 406 -5.45 13.69 39.03
C ARG A 406 -5.44 14.61 40.27
N ARG A 407 -5.99 14.11 41.40
CA ARG A 407 -5.89 14.80 42.70
C ARG A 407 -4.68 14.32 43.48
N ASN A 408 -3.63 15.13 43.49
CA ASN A 408 -2.51 14.99 44.43
C ASN A 408 -2.98 15.33 45.85
N ASN A 409 -3.51 14.35 46.57
CA ASN A 409 -3.90 14.48 47.97
C ASN A 409 -2.65 14.57 48.88
N VAL A 410 -1.99 15.72 48.87
CA VAL A 410 -1.00 16.10 49.88
C VAL A 410 -1.73 16.27 51.20
N LYS A 411 -1.73 15.22 52.02
CA LYS A 411 -2.32 15.21 53.35
C LYS A 411 -1.44 16.05 54.27
N LYS A 412 -1.77 17.33 54.43
CA LYS A 412 -1.19 18.22 55.45
C LYS A 412 -1.71 17.82 56.84
N GLU A 413 -0.90 18.04 57.87
CA GLU A 413 -1.13 17.79 59.31
C GLU A 413 -2.11 16.66 59.73
N CYS A 414 -1.56 15.65 60.39
CA CYS A 414 -2.22 15.05 61.55
C CYS A 414 -1.18 15.13 62.69
N GLU A 415 -1.49 15.89 63.73
CA GLU A 415 -0.71 15.88 64.97
C GLU A 415 -0.96 14.57 65.75
N GLU A 416 -0.07 14.31 66.70
CA GLU A 416 -0.19 13.34 67.79
C GLU A 416 -0.48 11.85 67.47
N GLU A 417 0.65 11.15 67.27
CA GLU A 417 0.99 9.88 67.92
C GLU A 417 0.31 8.54 67.56
N SER A 418 1.04 7.46 67.87
CA SER A 418 0.55 6.09 68.09
C SER A 418 -0.20 5.37 66.96
N LYS A 419 0.52 5.05 65.85
CA LYS A 419 0.69 3.64 65.37
C LYS A 419 1.69 3.52 64.21
N VAL A 420 2.79 2.80 64.45
CA VAL A 420 3.89 2.56 63.49
C VAL A 420 3.65 1.37 62.55
N TYR A 421 2.52 0.64 62.69
CA TYR A 421 2.18 -0.51 61.85
C TYR A 421 0.90 -0.30 61.03
N LEU A 422 0.89 -0.87 59.81
CA LEU A 422 -0.22 -0.91 58.85
C LEU A 422 -0.62 0.40 58.14
N ILE A 423 0.33 1.28 57.82
CA ILE A 423 0.16 2.23 56.69
C ILE A 423 0.89 1.71 55.44
N LYS A 424 0.50 0.50 54.97
CA LYS A 424 0.78 0.08 53.59
C LYS A 424 -0.17 0.83 52.66
N ARG A 425 0.10 2.12 52.48
CA ARG A 425 -0.77 3.09 51.81
C ARG A 425 -0.97 2.68 50.35
N CYS A 426 -2.09 2.03 50.06
CA CYS A 426 -2.58 1.91 48.69
C CYS A 426 -2.98 3.31 48.21
N ASN A 427 -2.02 4.06 47.67
CA ASN A 427 -2.26 5.27 46.88
C ASN A 427 -2.94 4.87 45.56
N LYS A 428 -4.19 4.39 45.66
CA LYS A 428 -5.07 4.18 44.52
C LYS A 428 -5.50 5.56 44.08
N GLU A 429 -4.83 6.11 43.06
CA GLU A 429 -5.16 7.43 42.51
C GLU A 429 -6.64 7.48 42.15
N ILE A 430 -7.42 8.29 42.88
CA ILE A 430 -8.81 8.57 42.52
C ILE A 430 -8.76 9.62 41.41
N VAL A 431 -8.55 9.14 40.19
CA VAL A 431 -8.66 9.94 38.97
C VAL A 431 -10.13 10.36 38.84
N LYS A 432 -10.43 11.63 39.14
CA LYS A 432 -11.78 12.16 38.94
C LYS A 432 -11.90 12.56 37.47
N LYS A 433 -12.71 11.81 36.71
CA LYS A 433 -13.15 12.21 35.38
C LYS A 433 -14.18 13.33 35.51
N GLU A 434 -14.02 14.38 34.72
CA GLU A 434 -14.90 15.54 34.72
C GLU A 434 -15.16 15.96 33.27
N CYS A 435 -16.42 15.82 32.83
CA CYS A 435 -16.87 16.28 31.52
C CYS A 435 -17.04 17.80 31.56
N ILE A 436 -16.40 18.49 30.62
CA ILE A 436 -16.41 19.97 30.57
C ILE A 436 -17.56 20.47 29.69
N ILE A 437 -17.94 19.70 28.67
CA ILE A 437 -19.03 20.04 27.74
C ILE A 437 -20.38 19.57 28.30
N ASN A 438 -21.45 20.34 28.07
CA ASN A 438 -22.83 19.98 28.41
C ASN A 438 -23.61 19.45 27.17
N ASP A 439 -24.79 18.87 27.38
CA ASP A 439 -25.57 18.26 26.30
C ASP A 439 -26.01 19.26 25.22
N GLU A 440 -26.30 20.52 25.56
CA GLU A 440 -26.68 21.55 24.59
C GLU A 440 -25.51 21.92 23.66
N GLN A 441 -24.32 22.10 24.23
CA GLN A 441 -23.07 22.35 23.51
C GLN A 441 -22.68 21.14 22.63
N VAL A 442 -22.85 19.91 23.14
CA VAL A 442 -22.69 18.67 22.35
C VAL A 442 -23.66 18.63 21.17
N ASN A 443 -24.91 19.04 21.37
CA ASN A 443 -25.91 19.13 20.31
C ASN A 443 -25.56 20.21 19.27
N GLU A 444 -25.02 21.36 19.68
CA GLU A 444 -24.61 22.43 18.78
C GLU A 444 -23.38 22.05 17.93
N LEU A 445 -22.32 21.52 18.55
CA LEU A 445 -21.15 21.03 17.82
C LEU A 445 -21.51 19.92 16.83
N TYR A 446 -22.36 18.96 17.24
CA TYR A 446 -22.87 17.95 16.32
C TYR A 446 -23.68 18.56 15.16
N LYS A 447 -24.53 19.57 15.42
CA LYS A 447 -25.28 20.27 14.36
C LYS A 447 -24.39 21.05 13.39
N LEU A 448 -23.17 21.42 13.78
CA LEU A 448 -22.20 22.16 12.97
C LEU A 448 -21.36 21.26 12.05
N VAL A 449 -20.91 20.10 12.53
CA VAL A 449 -19.96 19.22 11.79
C VAL A 449 -20.47 17.82 11.47
N GLY A 450 -21.62 17.41 12.00
CA GLY A 450 -22.17 16.07 11.82
C GLY A 450 -21.31 14.99 12.48
N GLY A 451 -21.32 13.78 11.91
CA GLY A 451 -20.62 12.62 12.48
C GLY A 451 -19.15 12.46 12.09
N ARG A 452 -18.50 13.49 11.51
CA ARG A 452 -17.18 13.34 10.88
C ARG A 452 -16.05 13.37 11.89
N ILE A 453 -15.34 12.25 12.06
CA ILE A 453 -14.38 12.04 13.17
C ILE A 453 -13.32 13.14 13.26
N LEU A 454 -12.68 13.53 12.14
CA LEU A 454 -11.68 14.61 12.17
C LEU A 454 -12.28 15.97 12.54
N ALA A 455 -13.44 16.33 12.01
CA ALA A 455 -14.08 17.62 12.31
C ALA A 455 -14.63 17.66 13.74
N LEU A 456 -15.18 16.54 14.24
CA LEU A 456 -15.55 16.36 15.65
C LEU A 456 -14.35 16.51 16.58
N ASN A 457 -13.19 16.01 16.17
CA ASN A 457 -11.94 16.14 16.94
C ASN A 457 -11.46 17.60 16.97
N GLU A 458 -11.44 18.26 15.82
CA GLU A 458 -11.05 19.67 15.66
C GLU A 458 -11.93 20.61 16.50
N VAL A 459 -13.27 20.48 16.45
CA VAL A 459 -14.15 21.33 17.25
C VAL A 459 -14.09 21.01 18.75
N ALA A 460 -13.84 19.75 19.14
CA ALA A 460 -13.61 19.38 20.54
C ALA A 460 -12.30 19.96 21.08
N GLU A 461 -11.22 19.94 20.30
CA GLU A 461 -9.94 20.55 20.68
C GLU A 461 -10.04 22.08 20.78
N ASN A 462 -10.71 22.74 19.82
CA ASN A 462 -10.96 24.17 19.88
C ASN A 462 -11.84 24.56 21.10
N PHE A 463 -12.86 23.77 21.43
CA PHE A 463 -13.68 23.96 22.62
C PHE A 463 -12.87 23.77 23.92
N LEU A 464 -12.03 22.74 24.00
CA LEU A 464 -11.14 22.49 25.14
C LEU A 464 -10.07 23.57 25.31
N ASN A 465 -9.66 24.23 24.23
CA ASN A 465 -8.78 25.41 24.25
C ASN A 465 -9.52 26.71 24.66
N GLY A 466 -10.82 26.66 24.98
CA GLY A 466 -11.60 27.79 25.46
C GLY A 466 -12.13 28.73 24.37
N ILE A 467 -12.14 28.30 23.11
CA ILE A 467 -12.72 29.06 21.99
C ILE A 467 -14.25 28.99 22.08
N SER A 468 -14.95 30.11 21.90
CA SER A 468 -16.42 30.15 21.97
C SER A 468 -17.07 29.41 20.79
N LEU A 469 -18.31 28.93 20.96
CA LEU A 469 -19.00 28.15 19.94
C LEU A 469 -19.27 28.97 18.67
N GLU A 470 -19.52 30.27 18.79
CA GLU A 470 -19.66 31.19 17.67
C GLU A 470 -18.34 31.36 16.91
N ALA A 471 -17.21 31.43 17.61
CA ALA A 471 -15.89 31.52 16.99
C ALA A 471 -15.49 30.20 16.29
N ILE A 472 -15.77 29.04 16.92
CA ILE A 472 -15.62 27.72 16.29
C ILE A 472 -16.47 27.62 15.02
N LYS A 473 -17.74 28.07 15.10
CA LYS A 473 -18.65 28.11 13.95
C LYS A 473 -18.10 28.96 12.80
N GLN A 474 -17.61 30.17 13.08
CA GLN A 474 -17.02 31.03 12.03
C GLN A 474 -15.74 30.43 11.43
N GLN A 475 -14.90 29.73 12.22
CA GLN A 475 -13.75 28.99 11.70
C GLN A 475 -14.19 27.89 10.71
N VAL A 476 -15.12 27.01 11.12
CA VAL A 476 -15.66 25.92 10.28
C VAL A 476 -16.27 26.46 8.98
N LEU A 477 -17.07 27.53 9.05
CA LEU A 477 -17.67 28.16 7.87
C LEU A 477 -16.62 28.82 6.96
N THR A 478 -15.52 29.35 7.52
CA THR A 478 -14.40 29.92 6.74
C THR A 478 -13.65 28.84 5.96
N GLU A 479 -13.42 27.65 6.55
CA GLU A 479 -12.83 26.52 5.82
C GLU A 479 -13.75 25.95 4.74
N VAL A 480 -15.07 26.05 4.91
CA VAL A 480 -16.04 25.75 3.84
C VAL A 480 -15.97 26.82 2.73
N GLU A 481 -15.95 28.12 3.06
CA GLU A 481 -15.85 29.20 2.07
C GLU A 481 -14.61 29.05 1.17
N LYS A 482 -13.46 28.68 1.75
CA LYS A 482 -12.22 28.37 1.00
C LYS A 482 -12.39 27.22 0.00
N LYS A 483 -13.18 26.17 0.33
CA LYS A 483 -13.50 25.09 -0.62
C LYS A 483 -14.35 25.63 -1.77
N PHE A 484 -15.41 26.39 -1.48
CA PHE A 484 -16.26 27.01 -2.51
C PHE A 484 -15.49 27.93 -3.44
N GLN A 485 -14.58 28.74 -2.90
CA GLN A 485 -13.69 29.60 -3.68
C GLN A 485 -12.75 28.79 -4.58
N SER A 486 -12.16 27.72 -4.06
CA SER A 486 -11.27 26.81 -4.80
C SER A 486 -12.00 26.05 -5.91
N ALA A 487 -13.23 25.63 -5.64
CA ALA A 487 -14.13 24.95 -6.57
C ALA A 487 -14.77 25.90 -7.61
N GLN A 488 -14.50 27.20 -7.53
CA GLN A 488 -15.03 28.23 -8.43
C GLN A 488 -16.57 28.31 -8.43
N LEU A 489 -17.19 28.14 -7.25
CA LEU A 489 -18.65 28.12 -7.05
C LEU A 489 -19.24 29.43 -6.48
N LEU A 490 -18.43 30.42 -6.08
CA LEU A 490 -18.92 31.70 -5.57
C LEU A 490 -19.35 32.63 -6.75
N ARG A 491 -20.10 33.70 -6.45
CA ARG A 491 -20.62 34.64 -7.46
C ARG A 491 -19.52 35.09 -8.42
N LYS A 492 -19.82 35.10 -9.74
CA LYS A 492 -18.92 35.47 -10.84
C LYS A 492 -17.73 34.51 -11.08
N GLN A 493 -17.66 33.36 -10.41
CA GLN A 493 -16.67 32.32 -10.71
C GLN A 493 -17.19 31.32 -11.77
N LEU A 494 -16.26 30.58 -12.41
CA LEU A 494 -16.50 29.77 -13.61
C LEU A 494 -17.66 28.75 -13.49
N TYR A 495 -17.80 28.10 -12.34
CA TYR A 495 -18.76 27.02 -12.13
C TYR A 495 -19.97 27.46 -11.28
N HIS A 496 -20.14 28.76 -11.02
CA HIS A 496 -21.21 29.30 -10.17
C HIS A 496 -22.61 28.88 -10.61
N GLU A 497 -22.97 29.08 -11.89
CA GLU A 497 -24.32 28.78 -12.39
C GLU A 497 -24.64 27.27 -12.40
N ALA A 498 -23.65 26.44 -12.71
CA ALA A 498 -23.79 24.98 -12.67
C ALA A 498 -23.92 24.47 -11.22
N GLY A 499 -23.04 24.95 -10.33
CA GLY A 499 -23.08 24.65 -8.90
C GLY A 499 -24.35 25.15 -8.22
N LYS A 500 -24.85 26.34 -8.58
CA LYS A 500 -26.14 26.87 -8.09
C LYS A 500 -27.31 25.96 -8.47
N LYS A 501 -27.36 25.50 -9.73
CA LYS A 501 -28.36 24.49 -10.15
C LYS A 501 -28.24 23.19 -9.36
N ALA A 502 -27.02 22.70 -9.14
CA ALA A 502 -26.77 21.47 -8.38
C ALA A 502 -27.18 21.61 -6.91
N ILE A 503 -26.84 22.73 -6.27
CA ILE A 503 -27.21 23.04 -4.88
C ILE A 503 -28.73 23.10 -4.74
N ASN A 504 -29.43 23.81 -5.63
CA ASN A 504 -30.89 23.91 -5.55
C ASN A 504 -31.59 22.58 -5.85
N ALA A 505 -31.11 21.82 -6.85
CA ALA A 505 -31.62 20.47 -7.12
C ALA A 505 -31.43 19.50 -5.93
N LEU A 506 -30.38 19.67 -5.12
CA LEU A 506 -30.17 18.94 -3.87
C LEU A 506 -31.03 19.45 -2.71
N LEU A 507 -31.27 20.76 -2.60
CA LEU A 507 -32.14 21.35 -1.57
C LEU A 507 -33.64 21.03 -1.81
N ASP A 508 -34.06 20.97 -3.07
CA ASP A 508 -35.43 20.61 -3.47
C ASP A 508 -35.67 19.08 -3.44
N SER A 509 -34.59 18.29 -3.37
CA SER A 509 -34.63 16.83 -3.27
C SER A 509 -35.01 16.37 -1.86
N LYS A 510 -36.03 15.51 -1.76
CA LYS A 510 -36.59 14.98 -0.50
C LYS A 510 -35.53 14.34 0.42
N GLU A 511 -34.49 13.75 -0.16
CA GLU A 511 -33.45 13.00 0.57
C GLU A 511 -32.08 13.70 0.51
N LYS A 512 -32.02 14.93 -0.04
CA LYS A 512 -30.78 15.68 -0.34
C LYS A 512 -29.78 14.91 -1.20
N GLU A 513 -30.31 14.03 -2.04
CA GLU A 513 -29.55 13.24 -3.00
C GLU A 513 -30.04 13.53 -4.42
N LEU A 514 -29.09 13.60 -5.36
CA LEU A 514 -29.32 13.76 -6.80
C LEU A 514 -28.72 12.56 -7.54
N GLY A 515 -29.39 12.04 -8.56
CA GLY A 515 -28.82 10.95 -9.38
C GLY A 515 -27.51 11.39 -10.03
N PHE A 516 -26.46 10.55 -9.99
CA PHE A 516 -25.13 10.95 -10.46
C PHE A 516 -25.14 11.46 -11.90
N THR A 517 -25.80 10.75 -12.83
CA THR A 517 -25.93 11.20 -14.23
C THR A 517 -26.53 12.61 -14.32
N THR A 518 -27.61 12.88 -13.58
CA THR A 518 -28.26 14.20 -13.53
C THR A 518 -27.36 15.27 -12.91
N PHE A 519 -26.51 14.94 -11.94
CA PHE A 519 -25.49 15.87 -11.45
C PHE A 519 -24.46 16.20 -12.54
N MET A 520 -23.99 15.21 -13.31
CA MET A 520 -23.02 15.42 -14.38
C MET A 520 -23.60 16.25 -15.53
N GLU A 521 -24.89 16.09 -15.85
CA GLU A 521 -25.64 16.85 -16.87
C GLU A 521 -25.77 18.36 -16.56
N LEU A 522 -25.45 18.81 -15.34
CA LEU A 522 -25.46 20.23 -14.97
C LEU A 522 -24.18 20.99 -15.37
N PHE A 523 -23.14 20.28 -15.81
CA PHE A 523 -21.84 20.83 -16.23
C PHE A 523 -21.58 20.55 -17.72
N ASN A 524 -20.67 21.28 -18.36
CA ASN A 524 -20.46 21.16 -19.81
C ASN A 524 -19.66 19.91 -20.20
N SER A 525 -18.89 19.34 -19.27
CA SER A 525 -18.15 18.09 -19.48
C SER A 525 -17.94 17.29 -18.19
N TYR A 526 -17.59 16.01 -18.35
CA TYR A 526 -17.21 15.13 -17.24
C TYR A 526 -16.08 15.73 -16.38
N GLU A 527 -15.08 16.34 -17.03
CA GLU A 527 -13.91 16.94 -16.39
C GLU A 527 -14.28 18.13 -15.51
N GLU A 528 -15.33 18.88 -15.85
CA GLU A 528 -15.81 20.00 -15.03
C GLU A 528 -16.48 19.50 -13.75
N ALA A 529 -17.46 18.60 -13.87
CA ALA A 529 -18.12 17.99 -12.72
C ALA A 529 -17.14 17.21 -11.83
N SER A 530 -16.18 16.51 -12.44
CA SER A 530 -15.11 15.79 -11.73
C SER A 530 -14.13 16.74 -11.01
N LYS A 531 -13.84 17.94 -11.55
CA LYS A 531 -13.08 18.98 -10.83
C LYS A 531 -13.87 19.48 -9.63
N VAL A 532 -15.18 19.70 -9.76
CA VAL A 532 -16.02 20.20 -8.66
C VAL A 532 -16.17 19.16 -7.54
N LEU A 533 -16.37 17.88 -7.88
CA LEU A 533 -16.38 16.77 -6.91
C LEU A 533 -15.06 16.67 -6.11
N LYS A 534 -13.91 16.93 -6.76
CA LYS A 534 -12.57 16.88 -6.15
C LYS A 534 -12.40 17.83 -4.94
N PHE A 535 -13.14 18.94 -4.90
CA PHE A 535 -13.05 19.91 -3.81
C PHE A 535 -13.89 19.54 -2.57
N ASN A 536 -14.55 18.38 -2.57
CA ASN A 536 -15.27 17.83 -1.43
C ASN A 536 -16.31 18.81 -0.85
N ILE A 537 -17.10 19.42 -1.75
CA ILE A 537 -18.34 20.16 -1.46
C ILE A 537 -19.55 19.26 -1.67
N PHE A 538 -19.50 18.42 -2.70
CA PHE A 538 -20.45 17.35 -2.94
C PHE A 538 -19.74 16.00 -2.72
N ALA A 539 -20.43 15.04 -2.11
CA ALA A 539 -20.00 13.65 -2.02
C ALA A 539 -20.65 12.83 -3.14
N TYR A 540 -19.96 11.80 -3.64
CA TYR A 540 -20.54 10.82 -4.57
C TYR A 540 -20.56 9.44 -3.89
N HIS A 541 -21.74 8.81 -3.88
CA HIS A 541 -22.05 7.55 -3.21
C HIS A 541 -22.17 6.42 -4.26
N PRO A 542 -21.12 5.61 -4.51
CA PRO A 542 -21.12 4.65 -5.61
C PRO A 542 -21.99 3.41 -5.36
N GLU A 543 -22.43 3.20 -4.11
CA GLU A 543 -23.44 2.18 -3.76
C GLU A 543 -24.83 2.54 -4.31
N LYS A 544 -25.25 3.81 -4.14
CA LYS A 544 -26.55 4.33 -4.60
C LYS A 544 -26.52 4.90 -6.02
N ASN A 545 -25.33 5.24 -6.52
CA ASN A 545 -25.10 6.07 -7.69
C ASN A 545 -25.74 7.48 -7.58
N THR A 546 -25.63 8.10 -6.40
CA THR A 546 -26.17 9.43 -6.08
C THR A 546 -25.08 10.38 -5.59
N VAL A 547 -25.35 11.67 -5.66
CA VAL A 547 -24.52 12.78 -5.17
C VAL A 547 -25.28 13.51 -4.07
N SER A 548 -24.59 13.93 -3.01
CA SER A 548 -25.15 14.66 -1.87
C SER A 548 -24.25 15.84 -1.45
N PHE A 549 -24.62 16.61 -0.43
CA PHE A 549 -23.70 17.55 0.22
C PHE A 549 -22.65 16.80 1.05
N GLN A 550 -21.38 17.20 0.93
CA GLN A 550 -20.26 16.43 1.47
C GLN A 550 -20.22 16.34 2.99
N SER A 551 -20.74 17.35 3.69
CA SER A 551 -20.79 17.40 5.16
C SER A 551 -21.85 18.39 5.65
N GLN A 552 -22.29 18.23 6.90
CA GLN A 552 -23.27 19.12 7.52
C GLN A 552 -22.80 20.60 7.60
N SER A 553 -21.49 20.83 7.66
CA SER A 553 -20.90 22.17 7.58
C SER A 553 -21.09 22.82 6.20
N VAL A 554 -21.09 22.03 5.12
CA VAL A 554 -21.42 22.53 3.77
C VAL A 554 -22.89 22.95 3.69
N GLU A 555 -23.80 22.15 4.26
CA GLU A 555 -25.21 22.55 4.32
C GLU A 555 -25.43 23.83 5.13
N SER A 556 -24.79 23.94 6.29
CA SER A 556 -24.89 25.13 7.16
C SER A 556 -24.38 26.37 6.44
N TYR A 557 -23.27 26.26 5.71
CA TYR A 557 -22.73 27.34 4.87
C TYR A 557 -23.69 27.77 3.77
N ILE A 558 -24.29 26.83 3.04
CA ILE A 558 -25.28 27.11 1.98
C ILE A 558 -26.54 27.79 2.56
N GLN A 559 -26.96 27.40 3.77
CA GLN A 559 -28.11 27.99 4.46
C GLN A 559 -27.85 29.42 4.94
N GLU A 560 -26.65 29.72 5.43
CA GLU A 560 -26.27 31.08 5.87
C GLU A 560 -25.93 32.01 4.70
N LYS A 561 -25.33 31.49 3.63
CA LYS A 561 -25.06 32.20 2.38
C LYS A 561 -26.18 32.00 1.35
N ALA A 562 -27.42 31.90 1.81
CA ALA A 562 -28.57 31.60 0.96
C ALA A 562 -28.77 32.64 -0.16
N ASP A 563 -28.31 33.88 0.01
CA ASP A 563 -28.34 34.91 -1.03
C ASP A 563 -27.41 34.58 -2.22
N ILE A 564 -26.32 33.85 -2.00
CA ILE A 564 -25.37 33.45 -3.03
C ILE A 564 -25.96 32.33 -3.90
N PHE A 565 -26.75 31.42 -3.32
CA PHE A 565 -27.14 30.17 -3.97
C PHE A 565 -28.63 30.05 -4.34
N LYS A 566 -29.54 30.84 -3.74
CA LYS A 566 -30.95 30.91 -4.16
C LYS A 566 -31.13 31.90 -5.31
#